data_AF-A0A3P6QY72-F1
#
_entry.id   AF-A0A3P6QY72-F1
#
_cell.length_a   1.000
_cell.length_b   1.000
_cell.length_c   1.000
_cell.angle_alpha   90.00
_cell.angle_beta   90.00
_cell.angle_gamma   90.00
#
_symmetry.space_group_name_H-M   'P 1'
#
loop_
_entity.id
_entity.type
_entity.pdbx_description
1 polymer ?
#
loop_
_entity_poly.entity_id
_entity_poly.type
_entity_poly.pdbx_seq_one_letter_code
_entity_poly.pdbx_strand_id
1 'polypeptide(L)'
;MNFLNTKLQAHAVCYRQMPKECDFGVLRKILLPPSSLTIPRTELPMEQLLAITTNEPPQSRKVSSPSKIQPDDVSSSGEDMKEREDTEILRVFDGNSSLRAQICRTASVPKTATVQQIRDTAMRRFHITDNPDNYYVTQVVNDAGDEETLEDPVPLRNVKRPEGRRAQIFLRYKDDPDKDVVKLYGGWLRVPVTFCSLTVTRDTLVQDALADALQNFGLDPSTWNRYNLIEVSLDRGVAERTCNPQENMLQLVRNLRK
;
A
#
# COMPACT_ATOMS: atom_id res chain seq x y z
N MET A 1 -11.09 23.12 -25.02
CA MET A 1 -11.88 22.29 -24.08
C MET A 1 -11.59 20.83 -24.41
N ASN A 2 -10.59 20.24 -23.75
CA ASN A 2 -10.19 18.85 -24.02
C ASN A 2 -10.95 17.94 -23.07
N PHE A 3 -11.96 17.24 -23.61
CA PHE A 3 -12.62 16.12 -22.94
C PHE A 3 -11.63 14.95 -22.89
N LEU A 4 -10.95 14.77 -21.76
CA LEU A 4 -10.30 13.51 -21.44
C LEU A 4 -11.39 12.51 -21.05
N ASN A 5 -11.84 11.75 -22.06
CA ASN A 5 -12.74 10.63 -21.86
C ASN A 5 -11.91 9.42 -21.38
N THR A 6 -11.50 9.44 -20.10
CA THR A 6 -10.90 8.29 -19.44
C THR A 6 -12.01 7.28 -19.17
N LYS A 7 -12.08 6.22 -19.99
CA LYS A 7 -12.92 5.05 -19.70
C LYS A 7 -12.48 4.46 -18.36
N LEU A 8 -13.25 4.72 -17.30
CA LEU A 8 -13.13 3.95 -16.06
C LEU A 8 -13.65 2.53 -16.33
N GLN A 9 -12.80 1.53 -16.16
CA GLN A 9 -13.24 0.13 -16.05
C GLN A 9 -13.68 -0.12 -14.62
N ALA A 10 -14.99 -0.18 -14.41
CA ALA A 10 -15.61 -0.59 -13.16
C ALA A 10 -16.77 -1.53 -13.48
N HIS A 11 -17.10 -2.44 -12.55
CA HIS A 11 -18.33 -3.21 -12.66
C HIS A 11 -19.54 -2.26 -12.76
N ALA A 12 -20.53 -2.62 -13.57
CA ALA A 12 -21.69 -1.77 -13.85
C ALA A 12 -22.43 -1.32 -12.58
N VAL A 13 -22.43 -2.17 -11.54
CA VAL A 13 -23.03 -1.87 -10.22
C VAL A 13 -22.19 -0.85 -9.45
N CYS A 14 -20.85 -0.98 -9.46
CA CYS A 14 -19.94 -0.08 -8.77
C CYS A 14 -19.88 1.31 -9.42
N TYR A 15 -20.12 1.41 -10.74
CA TYR A 15 -20.14 2.68 -11.46
C TYR A 15 -21.16 3.68 -10.90
N ARG A 16 -22.32 3.21 -10.42
CA ARG A 16 -23.38 4.06 -9.88
C ARG A 16 -23.04 4.72 -8.54
N GLN A 17 -22.02 4.23 -7.85
CA GLN A 17 -21.57 4.76 -6.56
C GLN A 17 -20.33 5.64 -6.69
N MET A 18 -19.72 5.70 -7.89
CA MET A 18 -18.64 6.64 -8.13
C MET A 18 -19.21 8.06 -8.26
N PRO A 19 -18.57 9.06 -7.63
CA PRO A 19 -18.97 10.45 -7.81
C PRO A 19 -18.88 10.81 -9.31
N LYS A 20 -19.88 11.56 -9.79
CA LYS A 20 -19.99 11.97 -11.20
C LYS A 20 -18.81 12.84 -11.65
N GLU A 21 -18.10 13.42 -10.69
CA GLU A 21 -16.94 14.27 -10.87
C GLU A 21 -15.78 13.69 -10.05
N CYS A 22 -14.61 13.55 -10.68
CA CYS A 22 -13.38 13.19 -9.99
C CYS A 22 -12.89 14.42 -9.23
N ASP A 23 -12.86 14.35 -7.91
CA ASP A 23 -12.32 15.42 -7.06
C ASP A 23 -10.78 15.38 -6.97
N PHE A 24 -10.14 14.46 -7.71
CA PHE A 24 -8.71 14.15 -7.72
C PHE A 24 -8.16 13.71 -6.35
N GLY A 25 -9.01 13.51 -5.35
CA GLY A 25 -8.66 13.06 -4.00
C GLY A 25 -7.41 13.73 -3.44
N VAL A 26 -6.41 12.91 -3.10
CA VAL A 26 -5.12 13.36 -2.56
C VAL A 26 -4.30 14.22 -3.55
N LEU A 27 -4.53 14.07 -4.85
CA LEU A 27 -3.87 14.86 -5.90
C LEU A 27 -4.50 16.24 -6.06
N ARG A 28 -5.68 16.49 -5.49
CA ARG A 28 -6.37 17.78 -5.56
C ARG A 28 -5.49 18.95 -5.09
N LYS A 29 -4.66 18.71 -4.07
CA LYS A 29 -3.80 19.74 -3.46
C LYS A 29 -2.56 20.08 -4.29
N ILE A 30 -2.22 19.26 -5.28
CA ILE A 30 -1.08 19.49 -6.18
C ILE A 30 -1.52 19.80 -7.62
N LEU A 31 -2.82 19.74 -7.88
CA LEU A 31 -3.38 20.13 -9.17
C LEU A 31 -3.41 21.65 -9.25
N LEU A 32 -2.67 22.18 -10.21
CA LEU A 32 -2.67 23.59 -10.50
C LEU A 32 -4.02 23.99 -11.11
N PRO A 33 -4.62 25.11 -10.69
CA PRO A 33 -5.81 25.65 -11.34
C PRO A 33 -5.59 25.83 -12.85
N PRO A 34 -6.62 25.73 -13.70
CA PRO A 34 -6.48 25.93 -15.14
C PRO A 34 -5.87 27.29 -15.52
N SER A 35 -6.05 28.31 -14.68
CA SER A 35 -5.43 29.64 -14.82
C SER A 35 -3.91 29.65 -14.63
N SER A 36 -3.33 28.59 -14.07
CA SER A 36 -1.90 28.41 -13.88
C SER A 36 -1.22 27.69 -15.06
N LEU A 37 -1.98 27.37 -16.12
CA LEU A 37 -1.47 26.81 -17.37
C LEU A 37 -1.45 27.91 -18.43
N THR A 38 -0.31 28.54 -18.66
CA THR A 38 -0.07 29.32 -19.87
C THR A 38 0.38 28.37 -20.98
N ILE A 39 -0.37 28.29 -22.08
CA ILE A 39 0.11 27.62 -23.29
C ILE A 39 1.37 28.40 -23.73
N PRO A 40 2.57 27.77 -23.77
CA PRO A 40 3.76 28.47 -24.18
C PRO A 40 3.54 28.98 -25.61
N ARG A 41 3.71 30.29 -25.82
CA ARG A 41 3.74 30.84 -27.16
C ARG A 41 4.97 30.22 -27.82
N THR A 42 4.74 29.44 -28.87
CA THR A 42 5.77 28.68 -29.60
C THR A 42 6.86 29.54 -30.22
N GLU A 43 6.72 30.87 -30.17
CA GLU A 43 7.64 31.84 -30.76
C GLU A 43 8.65 32.43 -29.76
N LEU A 44 8.58 32.07 -28.47
CA LEU A 44 9.57 32.50 -27.47
C LEU A 44 10.15 31.29 -26.72
N PRO A 45 11.48 31.22 -26.53
CA PRO A 45 12.11 30.16 -25.74
C PRO A 45 11.59 30.20 -24.29
N MET A 46 11.37 29.01 -23.70
CA MET A 46 10.77 28.85 -22.36
C MET A 46 11.51 29.61 -21.26
N GLU A 47 12.83 29.75 -21.39
CA GLU A 47 13.70 30.49 -20.46
C GLU A 47 13.29 31.97 -20.34
N GLN A 48 12.85 32.57 -21.45
CA GLN A 48 12.47 33.97 -21.54
C GLN A 48 11.01 34.21 -21.10
N LEU A 49 10.15 33.19 -21.20
CA LEU A 49 8.77 33.21 -20.73
C LEU A 49 8.65 33.03 -19.21
N LEU A 50 9.58 32.29 -18.59
CA LEU A 50 9.53 31.94 -17.17
C LEU A 50 10.40 32.83 -16.27
N ALA A 51 11.13 33.80 -16.85
CA ALA A 51 12.03 34.71 -16.11
C ALA A 51 12.98 34.00 -15.13
N ILE A 52 13.35 32.75 -15.43
CA ILE A 52 14.26 31.96 -14.60
C ILE A 52 15.68 32.35 -15.00
N THR A 53 16.28 33.28 -14.27
CA THR A 53 17.74 33.43 -14.29
C THR A 53 18.33 32.17 -13.70
N THR A 54 18.96 31.34 -14.52
CA THR A 54 19.70 30.15 -14.10
C THR A 54 20.88 30.56 -13.24
N ASN A 55 20.68 30.56 -11.93
CA ASN A 55 21.70 30.25 -10.95
C ASN A 55 21.00 29.52 -9.82
N GLU A 56 21.51 28.32 -9.50
CA GLU A 56 21.05 27.35 -8.50
C GLU A 56 20.20 26.19 -9.08
N PRO A 57 20.75 24.96 -9.14
CA PRO A 57 19.98 23.79 -9.53
C PRO A 57 18.93 23.46 -8.45
N PRO A 58 17.69 23.11 -8.84
CA PRO A 58 16.63 22.84 -7.89
C PRO A 58 16.92 21.55 -7.12
N GLN A 59 17.09 21.67 -5.80
CA GLN A 59 17.10 20.54 -4.86
C GLN A 59 15.79 19.77 -4.99
N SER A 60 15.85 18.60 -5.65
CA SER A 60 14.71 17.71 -5.79
C SER A 60 14.29 17.21 -4.40
N ARG A 61 13.22 17.75 -3.83
CA ARG A 61 12.47 17.05 -2.79
C ARG A 61 11.83 15.83 -3.47
N LYS A 62 12.53 14.69 -3.46
CA LYS A 62 12.04 13.43 -4.01
C LYS A 62 10.77 13.03 -3.25
N VAL A 63 9.61 13.33 -3.84
CA VAL A 63 8.35 12.69 -3.49
C VAL A 63 8.60 11.18 -3.59
N SER A 64 8.25 10.44 -2.55
CA SER A 64 8.56 9.01 -2.46
C SER A 64 7.60 8.23 -3.34
N SER A 65 7.87 8.15 -4.63
CA SER A 65 7.19 7.21 -5.52
C SER A 65 7.72 5.80 -5.25
N PRO A 66 6.89 4.76 -5.29
CA PRO A 66 7.36 3.38 -5.31
C PRO A 66 8.32 3.20 -6.50
N SER A 67 9.54 2.74 -6.24
CA SER A 67 10.53 2.50 -7.29
C SER A 67 10.73 0.99 -7.44
N LYS A 68 10.67 0.50 -8.68
CA LYS A 68 11.24 -0.79 -9.05
C LYS A 68 12.76 -0.64 -8.95
N ILE A 69 13.46 -1.57 -8.28
CA ILE A 69 14.92 -1.50 -8.27
C ILE A 69 15.43 -1.70 -9.70
N GLN A 70 16.38 -0.86 -10.10
CA GLN A 70 17.25 -1.15 -11.22
C GLN A 70 18.59 -1.66 -10.67
N PRO A 71 19.27 -2.59 -11.38
CA PRO A 71 20.57 -3.10 -10.95
C PRO A 71 21.67 -2.03 -10.80
N ASP A 72 21.42 -0.81 -11.29
CA ASP A 72 22.40 0.30 -11.32
C ASP A 72 22.26 1.33 -10.19
N ASP A 73 21.36 1.14 -9.21
CA ASP A 73 21.24 2.02 -8.01
C ASP A 73 22.38 1.83 -6.97
N VAL A 74 23.52 1.27 -7.41
CA VAL A 74 24.75 1.11 -6.62
C VAL A 74 25.58 2.40 -6.56
N SER A 75 25.30 3.40 -7.41
CA SER A 75 26.11 4.62 -7.43
C SER A 75 25.62 5.67 -6.43
N SER A 76 26.42 5.80 -5.37
CA SER A 76 26.50 6.95 -4.48
C SER A 76 26.46 8.25 -5.28
N SER A 77 25.37 9.01 -5.17
CA SER A 77 25.42 10.46 -5.42
C SER A 77 26.18 11.06 -4.24
N GLY A 78 27.49 11.22 -4.44
CA GLY A 78 28.37 11.93 -3.53
C GLY A 78 28.19 13.43 -3.74
N GLU A 79 27.48 14.06 -2.82
CA GLU A 79 27.56 15.47 -2.44
C GLU A 79 26.84 15.56 -1.07
N ASP A 80 27.45 16.22 -0.09
CA ASP A 80 27.12 16.28 1.35
C ASP A 80 27.66 15.15 2.26
N MET A 81 28.99 15.00 2.29
CA MET A 81 29.73 14.02 3.11
C MET A 81 29.83 14.31 4.63
N LYS A 82 29.17 15.34 5.19
CA LYS A 82 29.35 15.69 6.62
C LYS A 82 28.17 15.39 7.55
N GLU A 83 26.94 15.25 7.05
CA GLU A 83 25.77 14.84 7.86
C GLU A 83 25.30 13.40 7.58
N ARG A 84 25.92 12.74 6.59
CA ARG A 84 25.51 11.41 6.10
C ARG A 84 26.12 10.23 6.85
N GLU A 85 27.10 10.46 7.73
CA GLU A 85 27.76 9.35 8.44
C GLU A 85 26.88 8.72 9.52
N ASP A 86 25.95 9.49 10.10
CA ASP A 86 25.06 9.02 11.18
C ASP A 86 23.69 8.52 10.70
N THR A 87 23.42 8.54 9.40
CA THR A 87 22.16 8.05 8.83
C THR A 87 22.38 6.88 7.88
N GLU A 88 21.40 5.97 7.85
CA GLU A 88 21.38 4.80 7.01
C GLU A 88 20.12 4.81 6.13
N ILE A 89 20.29 4.42 4.86
CA ILE A 89 19.17 4.32 3.93
C ILE A 89 18.70 2.87 3.81
N LEU A 90 17.47 2.62 4.24
CA LEU A 90 16.79 1.33 4.21
C LEU A 90 15.88 1.22 2.99
N ARG A 91 15.67 -0.02 2.53
CA ARG A 91 14.61 -0.39 1.59
C ARG A 91 13.46 -1.00 2.38
N VAL A 92 12.29 -0.37 2.28
CA VAL A 92 11.09 -0.76 3.02
C VAL A 92 10.08 -1.37 2.05
N PHE A 93 9.68 -2.59 2.37
CA PHE A 93 8.66 -3.37 1.65
C PHE A 93 7.39 -3.46 2.50
N ASP A 94 6.21 -3.48 1.88
CA ASP A 94 4.91 -3.60 2.56
C ASP A 94 4.39 -5.04 2.61
N GLY A 95 5.12 -5.99 2.03
CA GLY A 95 4.84 -7.42 2.11
C GLY A 95 5.53 -8.25 1.04
N ASN A 96 5.31 -9.57 1.06
CA ASN A 96 6.00 -10.54 0.20
C ASN A 96 5.83 -10.21 -1.29
N SER A 97 4.65 -9.75 -1.70
CA SER A 97 4.39 -9.37 -3.09
C SER A 97 5.30 -8.22 -3.55
N SER A 98 5.48 -7.20 -2.72
CA SER A 98 6.39 -6.08 -3.01
C SER A 98 7.86 -6.49 -3.03
N LEU A 99 8.27 -7.45 -2.19
CA LEU A 99 9.61 -8.03 -2.23
C LEU A 99 9.82 -8.79 -3.54
N ARG A 100 8.91 -9.71 -3.91
CA ARG A 100 8.99 -10.47 -5.18
C ARG A 100 9.02 -9.57 -6.41
N ALA A 101 8.18 -8.53 -6.42
CA ALA A 101 8.15 -7.54 -7.48
C ALA A 101 9.30 -6.51 -7.41
N GLN A 102 10.09 -6.55 -6.33
CA GLN A 102 11.16 -5.61 -6.02
C GLN A 102 10.70 -4.14 -6.09
N ILE A 103 9.48 -3.88 -5.62
CA ILE A 103 8.88 -2.55 -5.49
C ILE A 103 9.02 -2.14 -4.02
N CYS A 104 9.85 -1.13 -3.76
CA CYS A 104 10.09 -0.67 -2.39
C CYS A 104 10.05 0.85 -2.27
N ARG A 105 9.99 1.31 -1.03
CA ARG A 105 10.20 2.72 -0.68
C ARG A 105 11.51 2.85 0.10
N THR A 106 12.28 3.89 -0.17
CA THR A 106 13.52 4.15 0.56
C THR A 106 13.26 5.05 1.77
N ALA A 107 13.86 4.72 2.92
CA ALA A 107 13.77 5.49 4.16
C ALA A 107 15.18 5.83 4.65
N SER A 108 15.43 7.07 5.06
CA SER A 108 16.67 7.46 5.74
C SER A 108 16.38 7.53 7.23
N VAL A 109 17.14 6.80 8.04
CA VAL A 109 16.99 6.72 9.49
C VAL A 109 18.36 6.88 10.16
N PRO A 110 18.45 7.46 11.37
CA PRO A 110 19.69 7.45 12.14
C PRO A 110 20.19 6.02 12.39
N LYS A 111 21.51 5.81 12.41
CA LYS A 111 22.12 4.50 12.75
C LYS A 111 21.81 4.06 14.18
N THR A 112 21.56 5.02 15.06
CA THR A 112 21.13 4.83 16.45
C THR A 112 19.60 4.80 16.60
N ALA A 113 18.85 4.72 15.50
CA ALA A 113 17.39 4.74 15.56
C ALA A 113 16.85 3.50 16.28
N THR A 114 15.84 3.71 17.12
CA THR A 114 15.10 2.61 17.76
C THR A 114 14.15 1.93 16.76
N VAL A 115 13.68 0.73 17.11
CA VAL A 115 12.67 0.00 16.30
C VAL A 115 11.44 0.86 16.05
N GLN A 116 10.99 1.61 17.06
CA GLN A 116 9.85 2.54 16.96
C GLN A 116 10.12 3.65 15.93
N GLN A 117 11.30 4.29 15.97
CA GLN A 117 11.65 5.35 15.02
C GLN A 117 11.75 4.83 13.58
N ILE A 118 12.24 3.60 13.39
CA ILE A 118 12.28 2.94 12.08
C ILE A 118 10.86 2.69 11.58
N ARG A 119 9.98 2.12 12.42
CA ARG A 119 8.55 1.89 12.11
C ARG A 119 7.85 3.19 11.70
N ASP A 120 7.99 4.24 12.50
CA ASP A 120 7.30 5.51 12.24
C ASP A 120 7.83 6.19 10.97
N THR A 121 9.12 6.01 10.66
CA THR A 121 9.70 6.49 9.39
C THR A 121 9.19 5.69 8.20
N ALA A 122 9.07 4.37 8.33
CA ALA A 122 8.49 3.51 7.32
C ALA A 122 7.03 3.88 7.04
N MET A 123 6.19 4.02 8.06
CA MET A 123 4.78 4.42 7.92
C MET A 123 4.63 5.75 7.16
N ARG A 124 5.46 6.76 7.51
CA ARG A 124 5.49 8.05 6.80
C ARG A 124 5.83 7.89 5.32
N ARG A 125 6.75 6.99 4.96
CA ARG A 125 7.09 6.73 3.54
C ARG A 125 5.93 6.12 2.76
N PHE A 126 5.10 5.30 3.41
CA PHE A 126 3.89 4.74 2.81
C PHE A 126 2.66 5.64 2.93
N HIS A 127 2.79 6.83 3.54
CA HIS A 127 1.68 7.75 3.81
C HIS A 127 0.57 7.12 4.68
N ILE A 128 0.96 6.24 5.60
CA ILE A 128 0.06 5.62 6.57
C ILE A 128 -0.08 6.57 7.77
N THR A 129 -1.32 6.95 8.09
CA THR A 129 -1.67 7.84 9.22
C THR A 129 -2.44 7.12 10.33
N ASP A 130 -2.44 5.79 10.31
CA ASP A 130 -3.12 4.93 11.31
C ASP A 130 -2.29 4.84 12.62
N ASN A 131 -2.82 4.19 13.66
CA ASN A 131 -2.14 4.00 14.93
C ASN A 131 -0.82 3.20 14.74
N PRO A 132 0.35 3.78 15.08
CA PRO A 132 1.64 3.11 14.94
C PRO A 132 1.75 1.78 15.70
N ASP A 133 1.01 1.61 16.80
CA ASP A 133 1.09 0.40 17.62
C ASP A 133 0.50 -0.83 16.95
N ASN A 134 -0.29 -0.65 15.89
CA ASN A 134 -0.77 -1.71 15.02
C ASN A 134 0.27 -2.17 14.00
N TYR A 135 1.45 -1.57 13.96
CA TYR A 135 2.49 -1.90 13.00
C TYR A 135 3.77 -2.36 13.69
N TYR A 136 4.54 -3.19 12.99
CA TYR A 136 5.85 -3.64 13.40
C TYR A 136 6.78 -3.75 12.19
N VAL A 137 8.08 -3.80 12.46
CA VAL A 137 9.11 -3.92 11.42
C VAL A 137 9.99 -5.15 11.67
N THR A 138 10.32 -5.83 10.58
CA THR A 138 11.20 -7.01 10.56
C THR A 138 12.27 -6.81 9.51
N GLN A 139 13.43 -7.45 9.67
CA GLN A 139 14.42 -7.51 8.60
C GLN A 139 14.06 -8.61 7.60
N VAL A 140 14.37 -8.37 6.32
CA VAL A 140 14.30 -9.39 5.28
C VAL A 140 15.59 -10.20 5.32
N VAL A 141 15.49 -11.50 5.61
CA VAL A 141 16.66 -12.39 5.73
C VAL A 141 17.12 -12.89 4.36
N ASN A 142 16.17 -13.19 3.46
CA ASN A 142 16.46 -13.69 2.11
C ASN A 142 15.37 -13.27 1.10
N ASP A 143 15.65 -13.52 -0.19
CA ASP A 143 14.70 -13.23 -1.28
C ASP A 143 13.47 -14.17 -1.27
N ALA A 144 13.48 -15.23 -0.44
CA ALA A 144 12.32 -16.10 -0.23
C ALA A 144 11.26 -15.47 0.70
N GLY A 145 11.60 -14.36 1.38
CA GLY A 145 10.70 -13.65 2.29
C GLY A 145 10.78 -14.13 3.74
N ASP A 146 11.85 -14.82 4.13
CA ASP A 146 12.09 -15.12 5.55
C ASP A 146 12.36 -13.82 6.33
N GLU A 147 11.83 -13.73 7.54
CA GLU A 147 11.84 -12.52 8.36
C GLU A 147 12.38 -12.78 9.76
N GLU A 148 13.11 -11.81 10.31
CA GLU A 148 13.54 -11.78 11.71
C GLU A 148 13.16 -10.44 12.35
N THR A 149 12.77 -10.45 13.62
CA THR A 149 12.41 -9.23 14.35
C THR A 149 13.64 -8.36 14.61
N LEU A 150 13.46 -7.04 14.49
CA LEU A 150 14.49 -6.08 14.90
C LEU A 150 14.47 -5.92 16.43
N GLU A 151 15.64 -5.86 17.04
CA GLU A 151 15.80 -5.74 18.50
C GLU A 151 16.50 -4.43 18.88
N ASP A 152 15.89 -3.71 19.82
CA ASP A 152 16.52 -2.56 20.47
C ASP A 152 17.66 -3.02 21.41
N PRO A 153 18.65 -2.16 21.70
CA PRO A 153 18.72 -0.72 21.44
C PRO A 153 19.36 -0.32 20.11
N VAL A 154 19.88 -1.28 19.33
CA VAL A 154 20.60 -1.01 18.06
C VAL A 154 20.11 -1.92 16.93
N PRO A 155 18.85 -1.74 16.48
CA PRO A 155 18.18 -2.66 15.55
C PRO A 155 18.92 -2.80 14.21
N LEU A 156 19.58 -1.75 13.73
CA LEU A 156 20.28 -1.73 12.44
C LEU A 156 21.64 -2.43 12.46
N ARG A 157 22.21 -2.71 13.65
CA ARG A 157 23.52 -3.36 13.78
C ARG A 157 23.49 -4.82 13.37
N ASN A 158 22.38 -5.50 13.67
CA ASN A 158 22.21 -6.93 13.40
C ASN A 158 21.53 -7.20 12.05
N VAL A 159 21.24 -6.15 11.27
CA VAL A 159 20.54 -6.33 9.99
C VAL A 159 21.46 -6.99 8.98
N LYS A 160 21.02 -8.14 8.44
CA LYS A 160 21.75 -8.88 7.40
C LYS A 160 21.79 -8.03 6.12
N ARG A 161 22.99 -7.91 5.54
CA ARG A 161 23.26 -7.17 4.30
C ARG A 161 23.77 -8.14 3.25
N PRO A 162 22.90 -8.86 2.53
CA PRO A 162 23.35 -9.70 1.44
C PRO A 162 24.06 -8.84 0.38
N GLU A 163 25.29 -9.21 0.03
CA GLU A 163 26.07 -8.67 -1.10
C GLU A 163 26.30 -7.14 -1.12
N GLY A 164 26.47 -6.50 0.04
CA GLY A 164 26.70 -5.03 0.09
C GLY A 164 25.48 -4.20 -0.34
N ARG A 165 24.31 -4.84 -0.49
CA ARG A 165 23.04 -4.16 -0.74
C ARG A 165 22.57 -3.43 0.51
N ARG A 166 21.73 -2.41 0.31
CA ARG A 166 21.08 -1.67 1.40
C ARG A 166 20.25 -2.63 2.26
N ALA A 167 20.21 -2.36 3.56
CA ALA A 167 19.37 -3.08 4.50
C ALA A 167 17.91 -3.07 4.03
N GLN A 168 17.27 -4.24 4.12
CA GLN A 168 15.91 -4.48 3.67
C GLN A 168 15.03 -4.81 4.87
N ILE A 169 13.91 -4.12 4.99
CA ILE A 169 12.95 -4.34 6.07
C ILE A 169 11.53 -4.48 5.52
N PHE A 170 10.69 -5.21 6.23
CA PHE A 170 9.24 -5.16 6.04
C PHE A 170 8.60 -4.21 7.04
N LEU A 171 7.57 -3.51 6.59
CA LEU A 171 6.56 -2.89 7.43
C LEU A 171 5.33 -3.81 7.42
N ARG A 172 5.01 -4.42 8.56
CA ARG A 172 3.89 -5.35 8.71
C ARG A 172 2.82 -4.75 9.62
N TYR A 173 1.56 -5.06 9.31
CA TYR A 173 0.45 -4.83 10.23
C TYR A 173 0.40 -5.99 11.22
N LYS A 174 0.18 -5.70 12.50
CA LYS A 174 -0.04 -6.71 13.54
C LYS A 174 -1.38 -7.37 13.29
N ASP A 175 -1.35 -8.58 12.76
CA ASP A 175 -2.53 -9.42 12.73
C ASP A 175 -2.91 -9.78 14.16
N ASP A 176 -4.18 -9.55 14.52
CA ASP A 176 -4.69 -10.08 15.77
C ASP A 176 -4.78 -11.61 15.64
N PRO A 177 -4.20 -12.38 16.58
CA PRO A 177 -4.13 -13.84 16.49
C PRO A 177 -5.51 -14.52 16.55
N ASP A 178 -6.54 -13.82 17.04
CA ASP A 178 -7.87 -14.37 17.29
C ASP A 178 -8.96 -13.72 16.45
N LYS A 179 -8.71 -12.57 15.82
CA LYS A 179 -9.68 -11.88 14.97
C LYS A 179 -9.07 -11.17 13.75
N ASP A 180 -9.92 -10.86 12.78
CA ASP A 180 -9.60 -10.01 11.64
C ASP A 180 -10.85 -9.29 11.14
N VAL A 181 -10.70 -8.26 10.31
CA VAL A 181 -11.82 -7.55 9.68
C VAL A 181 -11.80 -7.81 8.19
N VAL A 182 -12.89 -8.40 7.69
CA VAL A 182 -13.07 -8.73 6.27
C VAL A 182 -14.14 -7.85 5.63
N LYS A 183 -13.95 -7.54 4.35
CA LYS A 183 -14.98 -6.89 3.53
C LYS A 183 -15.66 -7.93 2.65
N LEU A 184 -16.93 -8.15 2.86
CA LEU A 184 -17.77 -9.03 2.05
C LEU A 184 -18.53 -8.20 1.05
N TYR A 185 -18.31 -8.45 -0.23
CA TYR A 185 -18.96 -7.73 -1.32
C TYR A 185 -20.25 -8.45 -1.72
N GLY A 186 -21.34 -7.70 -1.86
CA GLY A 186 -22.64 -8.26 -2.23
C GLY A 186 -22.67 -8.80 -3.66
N GLY A 187 -21.66 -8.51 -4.50
CA GLY A 187 -21.55 -9.02 -5.86
C GLY A 187 -22.77 -8.70 -6.71
N TRP A 188 -23.58 -9.73 -6.98
CA TRP A 188 -24.81 -9.66 -7.80
C TRP A 188 -26.08 -9.36 -7.00
N LEU A 189 -25.96 -9.24 -5.67
CA LEU A 189 -27.08 -8.88 -4.81
C LEU A 189 -27.56 -7.46 -5.12
N ARG A 190 -28.88 -7.29 -5.22
CA ARG A 190 -29.52 -5.99 -5.41
C ARG A 190 -29.70 -5.29 -4.06
N VAL A 191 -28.59 -4.91 -3.44
CA VAL A 191 -28.52 -4.34 -2.09
C VAL A 191 -28.00 -2.89 -2.14
N PRO A 192 -28.37 -2.03 -1.17
CA PRO A 192 -28.02 -0.60 -1.21
C PRO A 192 -26.53 -0.33 -0.97
N VAL A 193 -25.82 -1.25 -0.31
CA VAL A 193 -24.38 -1.14 0.01
C VAL A 193 -23.59 -2.18 -0.79
N THR A 194 -22.42 -1.80 -1.32
CA THR A 194 -21.59 -2.70 -2.16
C THR A 194 -20.85 -3.76 -1.36
N PHE A 195 -20.53 -3.44 -0.11
CA PHE A 195 -19.90 -4.36 0.83
C PHE A 195 -20.34 -4.07 2.25
N CYS A 196 -20.18 -5.06 3.13
CA CYS A 196 -20.19 -4.88 4.57
C CYS A 196 -18.84 -5.32 5.15
N SER A 197 -18.48 -4.76 6.31
CA SER A 197 -17.29 -5.17 7.06
C SER A 197 -17.72 -6.08 8.21
N LEU A 198 -17.12 -7.26 8.32
CA LEU A 198 -17.35 -8.19 9.43
C LEU A 198 -16.07 -8.44 10.19
N THR A 199 -16.17 -8.53 11.52
CA THR A 199 -15.10 -9.07 12.35
C THR A 199 -15.22 -10.58 12.38
N VAL A 200 -14.20 -11.28 11.90
CA VAL A 200 -14.14 -12.74 11.86
C VAL A 200 -13.19 -13.24 12.93
N THR A 201 -13.53 -14.35 13.57
CA THR A 201 -12.75 -14.95 14.66
C THR A 201 -12.40 -16.41 14.35
N ARG A 202 -11.67 -17.08 15.25
CA ARG A 202 -11.39 -18.52 15.17
C ARG A 202 -12.63 -19.40 15.20
N ASP A 203 -13.76 -18.87 15.65
CA ASP A 203 -15.03 -19.62 15.71
C ASP A 203 -15.97 -19.24 14.57
N THR A 204 -15.64 -18.21 13.78
CA THR A 204 -16.50 -17.75 12.68
C THR A 204 -16.34 -18.65 11.46
N LEU A 205 -17.39 -19.41 11.14
CA LEU A 205 -17.46 -20.18 9.91
C LEU A 205 -17.95 -19.33 8.73
N VAL A 206 -17.73 -19.82 7.51
CA VAL A 206 -18.23 -19.16 6.30
C VAL A 206 -19.76 -19.01 6.32
N GLN A 207 -20.50 -20.00 6.82
CA GLN A 207 -21.96 -19.90 6.95
C GLN A 207 -22.39 -18.77 7.91
N ASP A 208 -21.67 -18.57 9.01
CA ASP A 208 -21.97 -17.53 10.00
C ASP A 208 -21.67 -16.16 9.39
N ALA A 209 -20.52 -16.02 8.72
CA ALA A 209 -20.16 -14.81 8.01
C ALA A 209 -21.15 -14.47 6.88
N LEU A 210 -21.72 -15.47 6.20
CA LEU A 210 -22.78 -15.26 5.20
C LEU A 210 -24.07 -14.78 5.85
N ALA A 211 -24.51 -15.38 6.95
CA ALA A 211 -25.70 -14.96 7.68
C ALA A 211 -25.58 -13.51 8.17
N ASP A 212 -24.45 -13.17 8.80
CA ASP A 212 -24.15 -11.82 9.28
C ASP A 212 -24.06 -10.81 8.12
N ALA A 213 -23.45 -11.20 7.00
CA ALA A 213 -23.39 -10.34 5.81
C ALA A 213 -24.77 -10.07 5.23
N LEU A 214 -25.62 -11.10 5.12
CA LEU A 214 -27.00 -10.96 4.65
C LEU A 214 -27.79 -10.01 5.55
N GLN A 215 -27.68 -10.18 6.87
CA GLN A 215 -28.30 -9.27 7.83
C GLN A 215 -27.84 -7.82 7.60
N ASN A 216 -26.54 -7.60 7.44
CA ASN A 216 -25.97 -6.27 7.17
C ASN A 216 -26.37 -5.70 5.79
N PHE A 217 -26.67 -6.56 4.83
CA PHE A 217 -27.23 -6.18 3.53
C PHE A 217 -28.74 -5.91 3.57
N GLY A 218 -29.41 -6.16 4.71
CA GLY A 218 -30.86 -6.03 4.86
C GLY A 218 -31.65 -7.21 4.29
N LEU A 219 -31.02 -8.38 4.18
CA LEU A 219 -31.62 -9.64 3.74
C LEU A 219 -31.84 -10.59 4.93
N ASP A 220 -32.61 -11.65 4.71
CA ASP A 220 -32.90 -12.65 5.73
C ASP A 220 -31.69 -13.57 5.98
N PRO A 221 -31.08 -13.56 7.18
CA PRO A 221 -29.91 -14.37 7.50
C PRO A 221 -30.18 -15.88 7.45
N SER A 222 -31.44 -16.32 7.61
CA SER A 222 -31.81 -17.74 7.53
C SER A 222 -31.64 -18.33 6.13
N THR A 223 -31.53 -17.47 5.11
CA THR A 223 -31.39 -17.86 3.70
C THR A 223 -29.93 -18.00 3.23
N TRP A 224 -28.96 -18.02 4.15
CA TRP A 224 -27.53 -18.13 3.85
C TRP A 224 -27.19 -19.28 2.90
N ASN A 225 -27.90 -20.41 2.99
CA ASN A 225 -27.69 -21.60 2.17
C ASN A 225 -28.05 -21.42 0.68
N ARG A 226 -28.66 -20.28 0.31
CA ARG A 226 -28.95 -19.91 -1.09
C ARG A 226 -27.83 -19.10 -1.73
N TYR A 227 -26.80 -18.76 -0.97
CA TYR A 227 -25.70 -17.90 -1.39
C TYR A 227 -24.36 -18.63 -1.25
N ASN A 228 -23.43 -18.25 -2.13
CA ASN A 228 -22.07 -18.76 -2.11
C ASN A 228 -21.12 -17.62 -1.80
N LEU A 229 -20.11 -17.91 -0.97
CA LEU A 229 -18.97 -17.01 -0.78
C LEU A 229 -17.89 -17.36 -1.79
N ILE A 230 -17.43 -16.35 -2.55
CA ILE A 230 -16.38 -16.51 -3.55
C ILE A 230 -15.16 -15.72 -3.11
N GLU A 231 -14.04 -16.43 -2.96
CA GLU A 231 -12.70 -15.89 -2.79
C GLU A 231 -12.12 -15.53 -4.17
N VAL A 232 -11.56 -14.33 -4.30
CA VAL A 232 -10.91 -13.86 -5.52
C VAL A 232 -9.46 -13.46 -5.21
N SER A 233 -8.50 -14.17 -5.79
CA SER A 233 -7.06 -13.84 -5.71
C SER A 233 -6.58 -13.23 -7.02
N LEU A 234 -5.62 -12.29 -6.93
CA LEU A 234 -5.01 -11.60 -8.07
C LEU A 234 -3.53 -11.96 -8.28
N ASP A 235 -2.93 -12.78 -7.41
CA ASP A 235 -1.47 -12.95 -7.35
C ASP A 235 -0.86 -13.60 -8.60
N ARG A 236 -1.64 -14.35 -9.38
CA ARG A 236 -1.21 -15.03 -10.62
C ARG A 236 -2.25 -14.96 -11.74
N GLY A 237 -3.05 -13.88 -11.75
CA GLY A 237 -4.27 -13.75 -12.56
C GLY A 237 -5.52 -13.80 -11.68
N VAL A 238 -6.70 -13.56 -12.27
CA VAL A 238 -7.98 -13.63 -11.55
C VAL A 238 -8.31 -15.10 -11.31
N ALA A 239 -8.10 -15.58 -10.10
CA ALA A 239 -8.49 -16.92 -9.67
C ALA A 239 -9.68 -16.81 -8.71
N GLU A 240 -10.76 -17.51 -9.03
CA GLU A 240 -11.97 -17.56 -8.21
C GLU A 240 -12.12 -18.95 -7.57
N ARG A 241 -12.47 -18.97 -6.28
CA ARG A 241 -12.73 -20.20 -5.53
C ARG A 241 -14.00 -20.04 -4.72
N THR A 242 -14.89 -21.02 -4.78
CA THR A 242 -16.06 -21.07 -3.89
C THR A 242 -15.64 -21.63 -2.54
N CYS A 243 -15.90 -20.89 -1.46
CA CYS A 243 -15.61 -21.33 -0.09
C CYS A 243 -16.66 -22.34 0.38
N ASN A 244 -16.23 -23.33 1.16
CA ASN A 244 -17.13 -24.29 1.81
C ASN A 244 -17.72 -23.65 3.09
N PRO A 245 -19.04 -23.76 3.32
CA PRO A 245 -19.73 -23.20 4.50
C PRO A 245 -19.12 -23.57 5.86
N GLN A 246 -18.46 -24.73 5.97
CA GLN A 246 -17.83 -25.23 7.20
C GLN A 246 -16.37 -24.78 7.36
N GLU A 247 -15.80 -24.05 6.40
CA GLU A 247 -14.45 -23.52 6.54
C GLU A 247 -14.40 -22.37 7.54
N ASN A 248 -13.26 -22.26 8.22
CA ASN A 248 -13.00 -21.14 9.12
C ASN A 248 -12.64 -19.88 8.32
N MET A 249 -13.37 -18.79 8.57
CA MET A 249 -13.23 -17.55 7.81
C MET A 249 -11.88 -16.86 8.10
N LEU A 250 -11.44 -16.85 9.36
CA LEU A 250 -10.15 -16.24 9.74
C LEU A 250 -8.97 -16.95 9.07
N GLN A 251 -9.02 -18.28 8.95
CA GLN A 251 -8.00 -19.07 8.27
C GLN A 251 -7.94 -18.79 6.76
N LEU A 252 -9.10 -18.65 6.11
CA LEU A 252 -9.17 -18.28 4.68
C LEU A 252 -8.49 -16.93 4.43
N VAL A 253 -8.79 -15.93 5.24
CA VAL A 253 -8.22 -14.58 5.12
C VAL A 253 -6.71 -14.59 5.32
N ARG A 254 -6.22 -15.39 6.27
CA ARG A 254 -4.78 -15.52 6.51
C ARG A 254 -4.04 -16.21 5.37
N ASN A 255 -4.67 -17.18 4.72
CA ASN A 255 -4.07 -17.84 3.56
C ASN A 255 -3.92 -16.88 2.37
N LEU A 256 -4.85 -15.92 2.21
CA LEU A 256 -4.78 -14.87 1.19
C LEU A 256 -3.68 -13.83 1.43
N ARG A 257 -3.22 -13.64 2.68
CA ARG A 257 -2.21 -12.63 3.03
C ARG A 257 -0.77 -13.09 2.83
N LYS A 258 -0.52 -14.38 2.56
CA LYS A 258 0.82 -14.97 2.46
C LYS A 258 1.43 -14.85 1.06
#